data_AF-K1UB52-F1
#
_entry.id   AF-K1UB52-F1
#
_cell.length_a   1.000
_cell.length_b   1.000
_cell.length_c   1.000
_cell.angle_alpha   90.00
_cell.angle_beta   90.00
_cell.angle_gamma   90.00
#
_symmetry.space_group_name_H-M   'P 1'
#
loop_
_entity.id
_entity.type
_entity.pdbx_description
1 polymer ?
#
loop_
_entity_poly.entity_id
_entity_poly.type
_entity_poly.pdbx_seq_one_letter_code
_entity_poly.pdbx_strand_id
1 'polypeptide(L)'
;MSIIPESPLAKAGFRRGDIIATIDGKTPTEQTYATEFTRLIAPSEGLKVTLTKNEANAQPIEVTSVSLDPTPIIRAEVLEGTHVGYIVYDSFD
;
A
#
# COMPACT_ATOMS: atom_id res chain seq x y z
N MET A 1 -0.25 4.54 7.50
CA MET A 1 0.39 4.01 6.28
C MET A 1 -0.18 4.72 5.07
N SER A 2 0.69 5.07 4.12
CA SER A 2 0.32 5.68 2.85
C SER A 2 0.56 4.67 1.74
N ILE A 3 -0.18 4.80 0.63
CA ILE A 3 0.12 4.05 -0.59
C ILE A 3 1.13 4.88 -1.38
N ILE A 4 2.27 4.28 -1.74
CA ILE A 4 3.32 4.95 -2.52
C ILE A 4 2.78 5.16 -3.95
N PRO A 5 2.86 6.39 -4.52
CA PRO A 5 2.49 6.64 -5.90
C PRO A 5 3.21 5.68 -6.87
N GLU A 6 2.54 5.25 -7.94
CA GLU A 6 3.08 4.32 -8.94
C GLU A 6 3.51 2.92 -8.45
N SER A 7 3.33 2.63 -7.16
CA SER A 7 3.56 1.30 -6.60
C SER A 7 2.60 0.25 -7.18
N PRO A 8 2.94 -1.05 -7.10
CA PRO A 8 2.04 -2.12 -7.51
C PRO A 8 0.64 -2.02 -6.87
N LEU A 9 0.57 -1.64 -5.59
CA LEU A 9 -0.70 -1.43 -4.89
C LEU A 9 -1.49 -0.23 -5.45
N ALA A 10 -0.81 0.89 -5.73
CA ALA A 10 -1.46 2.05 -6.34
C ALA A 10 -2.05 1.72 -7.72
N LYS A 11 -1.28 1.01 -8.55
CA LYS A 11 -1.71 0.55 -9.89
C LYS A 11 -2.84 -0.47 -9.82
N ALA A 12 -2.88 -1.29 -8.77
CA ALA A 12 -3.99 -2.17 -8.44
C ALA A 12 -5.21 -1.44 -7.85
N GLY A 13 -5.17 -0.11 -7.73
CA GLY A 13 -6.29 0.69 -7.24
C GLY A 13 -6.48 0.64 -5.74
N PHE A 14 -5.48 0.23 -4.96
CA PHE A 14 -5.51 0.37 -3.50
C PHE A 14 -5.30 1.82 -3.09
N ARG A 15 -6.02 2.23 -2.06
CA ARG A 15 -5.95 3.56 -1.48
C ARG A 15 -5.69 3.47 0.02
N ARG A 16 -5.18 4.57 0.58
CA ARG A 16 -5.06 4.68 2.04
C ARG A 16 -6.43 4.49 2.67
N GLY A 17 -6.50 3.59 3.65
CA GLY A 17 -7.74 3.25 4.35
C GLY A 17 -8.41 1.97 3.83
N ASP A 18 -8.01 1.45 2.67
CA ASP A 18 -8.47 0.14 2.22
C ASP A 18 -8.02 -0.94 3.22
N ILE A 19 -8.92 -1.89 3.49
CA ILE A 19 -8.66 -3.02 4.38
C ILE A 19 -8.49 -4.28 3.53
N ILE A 20 -7.38 -5.00 3.73
CA ILE A 20 -7.15 -6.29 3.08
C ILE A 20 -7.86 -7.38 3.91
N ALA A 21 -8.80 -8.09 3.30
CA ALA A 21 -9.54 -9.19 3.93
C ALA A 21 -8.78 -10.53 3.83
N THR A 22 -8.17 -10.80 2.67
CA THR A 22 -7.43 -12.03 2.45
C THR A 22 -6.12 -11.80 1.70
N ILE A 23 -5.15 -12.65 2.02
CA ILE A 23 -3.84 -12.75 1.36
C ILE A 23 -3.72 -14.20 0.89
N ASP A 24 -3.55 -14.40 -0.41
CA ASP A 24 -3.55 -15.71 -1.08
C ASP A 24 -4.75 -16.59 -0.68
N GLY A 25 -5.94 -15.96 -0.60
CA GLY A 25 -7.19 -16.63 -0.24
C GLY A 25 -7.33 -16.99 1.24
N LYS A 26 -6.39 -16.60 2.10
CA LYS A 26 -6.43 -16.84 3.55
C LYS A 26 -6.70 -15.55 4.30
N THR A 27 -7.59 -15.61 5.29
CA THR A 27 -7.79 -14.51 6.24
C THR A 27 -6.63 -14.48 7.23
N PRO A 28 -5.88 -13.36 7.34
CA PRO A 28 -4.83 -13.23 8.35
C PRO A 28 -5.41 -13.37 9.77
N THR A 29 -4.68 -14.07 10.65
CA THR A 29 -5.01 -14.16 12.08
C THR A 29 -4.10 -13.22 12.88
N GLU A 30 -4.39 -13.02 14.16
CA GLU A 30 -3.52 -12.26 15.07
C GLU A 30 -2.08 -12.81 15.08
N GLN A 31 -1.91 -14.13 15.00
CA GLN A 31 -0.61 -14.78 15.00
C GLN A 31 0.14 -14.61 13.68
N THR A 32 -0.56 -14.53 12.53
CA THR A 32 0.08 -14.41 11.22
C THR A 32 0.23 -12.95 10.76
N TYR A 33 -0.48 -12.01 11.40
CA TYR A 33 -0.56 -10.62 10.96
C TYR A 33 0.81 -9.98 10.77
N ALA A 34 1.72 -10.13 11.75
CA ALA A 34 3.05 -9.53 11.67
C ALA A 34 3.89 -10.09 10.52
N THR A 35 3.82 -11.41 10.30
CA THR A 35 4.56 -12.09 9.22
C THR A 35 4.01 -11.70 7.85
N GLU A 36 2.69 -11.71 7.68
CA GLU A 36 2.06 -11.31 6.43
C GLU A 36 2.29 -9.83 6.12
N PHE A 37 2.19 -8.97 7.12
CA PHE A 37 2.50 -7.55 6.97
C PHE A 37 3.95 -7.34 6.51
N THR A 38 4.92 -7.97 7.19
CA THR A 38 6.34 -7.88 6.83
C THR A 38 6.57 -8.37 5.40
N ARG A 39 5.94 -9.47 5.00
CA ARG A 39 6.04 -10.02 3.65
C ARG A 39 5.53 -9.06 2.58
N LEU A 40 4.48 -8.28 2.88
CA LEU A 40 3.91 -7.30 1.94
C LEU A 40 4.74 -6.02 1.80
N ILE A 41 5.49 -5.63 2.84
CA ILE A 41 6.31 -4.41 2.83
C ILE A 41 7.81 -4.66 2.59
N ALA A 42 8.23 -5.93 2.62
CA ALA A 42 9.64 -6.28 2.44
C ALA A 42 10.11 -5.86 1.04
N PRO A 43 11.27 -5.17 0.95
CA PRO A 43 11.90 -4.86 -0.32
C PRO A 43 12.27 -6.18 -0.99
N SER A 44 11.50 -6.55 -2.00
CA SER A 44 11.64 -7.81 -2.73
C SER A 44 11.23 -7.57 -4.16
N GLU A 45 11.95 -8.18 -5.09
CA GLU A 45 11.59 -8.16 -6.50
C GLU A 45 10.88 -9.46 -6.87
N GLY A 46 9.72 -9.33 -7.51
CA GLY A 46 9.04 -10.45 -8.14
C GLY A 46 8.19 -11.33 -7.22
N LEU A 47 8.02 -11.00 -5.93
CA LEU A 47 7.09 -11.73 -5.06
C LEU A 47 5.65 -11.44 -5.52
N LYS A 48 4.95 -12.49 -5.93
CA LYS A 48 3.53 -12.41 -6.29
C LYS A 48 2.66 -12.71 -5.08
N VAL A 49 1.66 -11.87 -4.85
CA VAL A 49 0.65 -12.07 -3.81
C VAL A 49 -0.73 -11.73 -4.35
N THR A 50 -1.74 -12.51 -3.96
CA THR A 50 -3.13 -12.24 -4.30
C THR A 50 -3.83 -11.59 -3.12
N LEU A 51 -4.36 -10.38 -3.30
CA LEU A 51 -5.02 -9.61 -2.25
C LEU A 51 -6.50 -9.43 -2.56
N THR A 52 -7.34 -9.54 -1.54
CA THR A 52 -8.78 -9.22 -1.66
C THR A 52 -9.13 -8.14 -0.66
N LYS A 53 -9.81 -7.08 -1.10
CA LYS A 53 -10.30 -6.01 -0.22
C LYS A 53 -11.48 -6.47 0.63
N ASN A 54 -11.66 -5.87 1.80
CA ASN A 54 -12.82 -6.07 2.66
C ASN A 54 -14.02 -5.23 2.16
N GLU A 55 -14.51 -5.56 0.97
CA GLU A 55 -15.64 -4.90 0.32
C GLU A 55 -16.59 -5.96 -0.28
N ALA A 56 -17.88 -5.62 -0.39
CA ALA A 56 -18.85 -6.54 -0.97
C ALA A 56 -18.51 -6.86 -2.43
N ASN A 57 -18.44 -8.15 -2.78
CA ASN A 57 -18.07 -8.65 -4.11
C ASN A 57 -16.66 -8.27 -4.58
N ALA A 58 -15.75 -7.95 -3.66
CA ALA A 58 -14.34 -7.72 -3.99
C ALA A 58 -13.75 -8.92 -4.73
N GLN A 59 -13.14 -8.65 -5.89
CA GLN A 59 -12.41 -9.66 -6.64
C GLN A 59 -10.96 -9.73 -6.15
N PRO A 60 -10.33 -10.91 -6.16
CA PRO A 60 -8.91 -11.04 -5.87
C PRO A 60 -8.07 -10.30 -6.93
N ILE A 61 -7.03 -9.61 -6.48
CA ILE A 61 -6.10 -8.86 -7.34
C ILE A 61 -4.69 -9.39 -7.09
N GLU A 62 -4.04 -9.91 -8.13
CA GLU A 62 -2.62 -10.26 -8.07
C GLU A 62 -1.77 -8.99 -8.17
N VAL A 63 -0.85 -8.82 -7.23
CA VAL A 63 0.18 -7.78 -7.28
C VAL A 63 1.56 -8.43 -7.20
N THR A 64 2.53 -7.81 -7.88
CA THR A 64 3.93 -8.26 -7.87
C THR A 64 4.77 -7.22 -7.17
N SER A 65 5.57 -7.63 -6.18
CA SER A 65 6.48 -6.76 -5.47
C SER A 65 7.57 -6.23 -6.39
N VAL A 66 7.97 -4.99 -6.15
CA VAL A 66 9.10 -4.34 -6.84
C VAL A 66 9.94 -3.65 -5.78
N SER A 67 11.25 -3.57 -6.03
CA SER A 67 12.10 -2.68 -5.24
C SER A 67 11.66 -1.25 -5.54
N LEU A 68 11.17 -0.55 -4.52
CA LEU A 68 10.84 0.86 -4.60
C LEU A 68 11.93 1.62 -3.85
N ASP A 69 12.45 2.65 -4.48
CA ASP A 69 13.25 3.69 -3.81
C ASP A 69 12.36 4.95 -3.77
N PRO A 70 11.39 5.00 -2.84
CA PRO A 70 10.41 6.06 -2.84
C PRO A 70 11.10 7.40 -2.58
N THR A 71 10.75 8.41 -3.37
CA THR A 71 11.07 9.79 -2.97
C THR A 71 10.38 10.03 -1.62
N PRO A 72 11.07 10.56 -0.60
CA PRO A 72 10.51 10.65 0.76
C PRO A 72 9.32 11.62 0.85
N ILE A 73 9.06 12.39 -0.21
CA ILE A 73 7.85 13.19 -0.40
C ILE A 73 6.73 12.31 -0.95
N ILE A 74 5.80 11.89 -0.09
CA ILE A 74 4.59 11.13 -0.47
C ILE A 74 3.60 12.03 -1.22
N ARG A 75 3.43 13.28 -0.76
CA ARG A 75 2.46 14.23 -1.31
C ARG A 75 2.90 15.66 -1.05
N ALA A 76 2.75 16.53 -2.03
CA ALA A 76 2.95 17.96 -1.89
C ALA A 76 1.87 18.71 -2.69
N GLU A 77 1.17 19.65 -2.07
CA GLU A 77 0.18 20.51 -2.72
C GLU A 77 0.02 21.86 -2.02
N VAL A 78 -0.60 22.83 -2.71
CA VAL A 78 -1.11 24.05 -2.09
C VAL A 78 -2.62 23.88 -1.93
N LEU A 79 -3.14 24.12 -0.72
CA LEU A 79 -4.57 23.97 -0.47
C LEU A 79 -5.34 25.07 -1.21
N GLU A 80 -6.32 24.66 -2.01
CA GLU A 80 -7.11 25.55 -2.88
C GLU A 80 -7.73 26.72 -2.10
N GLY A 81 -7.64 27.92 -2.67
CA GLY A 81 -8.16 29.14 -2.03
C GLY A 81 -7.30 29.66 -0.86
N THR A 82 -6.12 29.09 -0.64
CA THR A 82 -5.19 29.51 0.43
C THR A 82 -3.76 29.71 -0.09
N HIS A 83 -2.88 30.21 0.78
CA HIS A 83 -1.43 30.25 0.57
C HIS A 83 -0.70 29.21 1.44
N VAL A 84 -1.41 28.15 1.85
CA VAL A 84 -0.87 27.11 2.74
C VAL A 84 -0.37 25.94 1.91
N GLY A 85 0.93 25.65 2.02
CA GLY A 85 1.54 24.43 1.48
C GLY A 85 1.35 23.24 2.43
N TYR A 86 1.00 22.08 1.88
CA TYR A 86 0.84 20.82 2.59
C TYR A 86 1.80 19.78 2.03
N ILE A 87 2.70 19.26 2.88
CA ILE A 87 3.66 18.21 2.52
C ILE A 87 3.48 17.02 3.46
N VAL A 88 3.39 15.82 2.89
CA VAL A 88 3.47 14.56 3.61
C VAL A 88 4.82 13.93 3.31
N TYR A 89 5.62 13.77 4.37
CA TYR A 89 6.99 13.29 4.30
C TYR A 89 7.12 12.00 5.12
N ASP A 90 7.83 10.99 4.60
CA ASP A 90 7.86 9.64 5.19
C ASP A 90 9.10 9.31 6.03
N SER A 91 10.29 9.78 5.67
CA SER A 91 11.53 9.61 6.42
C SER A 91 12.50 10.77 6.25
N PHE A 92 13.24 11.11 7.32
CA PHE A 92 14.25 12.19 7.36
C PHE A 92 15.69 11.67 7.20
N ASP A 93 15.87 10.53 6.53
CA ASP A 93 17.19 9.94 6.32
C ASP A 93 18.14 10.89 5.56
#